data_AF-A0A3N5HFL5-F1
#
_entry.id   AF-A0A3N5HFL5-F1
#
_cell.length_a   1.000
_cell.length_b   1.000
_cell.length_c   1.000
_cell.angle_alpha   90.00
_cell.angle_beta   90.00
_cell.angle_gamma   90.00
#
_symmetry.space_group_name_H-M   'P 1'
#
loop_
_entity.id
_entity.type
_entity.pdbx_description
1 polymer ?
#
loop_
_entity_poly.entity_id
_entity_poly.type
_entity_poly.pdbx_seq_one_letter_code
_entity_poly.pdbx_strand_id
1 'polypeptide(L)'
;MGLRITLTRSFAGASDTQLRTIAGLGLKKFGQERLLQDTPAIRGMISKVRHLVSHEVVKDTPAKAPRKKPRFVKAREAARSRRTSKEQ
;
A
#
# COMPACT_ATOMS: atom_id res chain seq x y z
N MET A 1 5.32 2.53 -14.36
CA MET A 1 5.68 1.12 -14.14
C MET A 1 5.65 0.85 -12.65
N GLY A 2 5.19 -0.33 -12.24
CA GLY A 2 5.13 -0.77 -10.85
C GLY A 2 6.29 -1.70 -10.50
N LEU A 3 6.56 -1.81 -9.21
CA LEU A 3 7.45 -2.81 -8.62
C LEU A 3 6.60 -3.78 -7.80
N ARG A 4 6.62 -5.06 -8.16
CA ARG A 4 6.10 -6.13 -7.31
C ARG A 4 7.22 -6.54 -6.36
N ILE A 5 6.98 -6.40 -5.06
CA ILE A 5 7.96 -6.72 -4.02
C ILE A 5 7.41 -7.87 -3.19
N THR A 6 8.23 -8.90 -2.99
CA THR A 6 7.90 -10.11 -2.21
C THR A 6 8.90 -10.29 -1.09
N LEU A 7 8.42 -10.55 0.13
CA LEU A 7 9.28 -10.90 1.26
C LEU A 7 9.68 -12.37 1.19
N THR A 8 10.93 -12.66 0.82
CA THR A 8 11.45 -14.01 0.59
C THR A 8 12.21 -14.59 1.78
N ARG A 9 12.62 -13.77 2.74
CA ARG A 9 13.26 -14.22 3.99
C ARG A 9 12.61 -13.60 5.22
N SER A 10 12.71 -14.30 6.35
CA SER A 10 12.29 -13.77 7.64
C SER A 10 13.13 -12.55 8.02
N PHE A 11 12.50 -11.54 8.62
CA PHE A 11 13.17 -10.35 9.14
C PHE A 11 13.49 -10.45 10.64
N ALA A 12 13.24 -11.61 11.27
CA ALA A 12 13.61 -11.82 12.66
C ALA A 12 15.13 -11.66 12.83
N GLY A 13 15.57 -10.80 13.76
CA GLY A 13 16.98 -10.46 13.95
C GLY A 13 17.53 -9.37 13.02
N ALA A 14 16.70 -8.80 12.14
CA ALA A 14 17.08 -7.63 11.36
C ALA A 14 17.20 -6.39 12.25
N SER A 15 18.04 -5.43 11.84
CA SER A 15 18.18 -4.15 12.55
C SER A 15 16.85 -3.39 12.61
N ASP A 16 16.64 -2.57 13.65
CA ASP A 16 15.44 -1.75 13.80
C ASP A 16 15.15 -0.89 12.55
N THR A 17 16.20 -0.38 11.89
CA THR A 17 16.02 0.39 10.67
C THR A 17 15.53 -0.44 9.49
N GLN A 18 15.96 -1.70 9.37
CA GLN A 18 15.44 -2.62 8.34
C GLN A 18 14.00 -3.02 8.64
N LEU A 19 13.66 -3.27 9.91
CA LEU A 19 12.29 -3.55 10.35
C LEU A 19 11.34 -2.40 9.98
N ARG A 20 11.74 -1.16 10.27
CA ARG A 20 10.98 0.04 9.87
C ARG A 20 10.85 0.18 8.35
N THR A 21 11.89 -0.18 7.61
CA THR A 21 11.87 -0.14 6.14
C THR A 21 10.86 -1.15 5.58
N ILE A 22 10.87 -2.39 6.08
CA ILE A 22 9.93 -3.46 5.70
C ILE A 22 8.49 -3.07 6.05
N ALA A 23 8.28 -2.53 7.26
CA ALA A 23 6.98 -2.03 7.68
C ALA A 23 6.50 -0.86 6.80
N GLY A 24 7.40 0.04 6.40
CA GLY A 24 7.12 1.16 5.49
C GLY A 24 6.75 0.70 4.06
N LEU A 25 7.36 -0.40 3.59
CA LEU A 25 6.96 -1.05 2.33
C LEU A 25 5.63 -1.82 2.46
N GLY A 26 5.09 -1.97 3.67
CA GLY A 26 3.81 -2.64 3.92
C GLY A 26 3.87 -4.17 3.92
N LEU A 27 5.08 -4.73 4.05
CA LEU A 27 5.32 -6.16 4.15
C LEU A 27 5.29 -6.57 5.64
N LYS A 28 4.40 -7.49 6.00
CA LYS A 28 4.22 -7.94 7.40
C LYS A 28 4.45 -9.43 7.59
N LYS A 29 4.15 -10.24 6.57
CA LYS A 29 4.24 -11.70 6.62
C LYS A 29 5.20 -12.23 5.56
N PHE A 30 5.79 -13.38 5.83
CA PHE A 30 6.59 -14.13 4.86
C PHE A 30 5.77 -14.47 3.62
N GLY A 31 6.37 -14.34 2.43
CA GLY A 31 5.70 -14.58 1.15
C GLY A 31 4.65 -13.52 0.77
N GLN A 32 4.46 -12.48 1.60
CA GLN A 32 3.55 -11.40 1.26
C GLN A 32 4.12 -10.57 0.11
N GLU A 33 3.25 -10.24 -0.82
CA GLU A 33 3.60 -9.45 -2.00
C GLU A 33 2.84 -8.12 -2.02
N ARG A 34 3.49 -7.08 -2.55
CA ARG A 34 2.87 -5.78 -2.76
C ARG A 34 3.30 -5.17 -4.08
N LEU A 35 2.32 -4.65 -4.82
CA LEU A 35 2.57 -3.80 -5.98
C LEU A 35 2.70 -2.35 -5.51
N LEU A 36 3.84 -1.74 -5.82
CA LEU A 36 4.21 -0.38 -5.46
C LEU A 36 4.58 0.40 -6.73
N GLN A 37 4.58 1.73 -6.66
CA GLN A 37 5.04 2.54 -7.79
C GLN A 37 6.57 2.53 -7.85
N ASP A 38 7.11 2.46 -9.06
CA ASP A 38 8.56 2.57 -9.26
C ASP A 38 9.02 4.01 -9.04
N THR A 39 9.57 4.29 -7.86
CA THR A 39 10.11 5.59 -7.47
C THR A 39 11.53 5.43 -6.91
N PRO A 40 12.41 6.45 -7.06
CA PRO A 40 13.77 6.38 -6.50
C PRO A 40 13.79 6.13 -4.99
N ALA A 41 12.81 6.67 -4.25
CA ALA A 41 12.66 6.43 -2.82
C ALA A 41 12.40 4.95 -2.50
N ILE A 42 11.51 4.30 -3.25
CA ILE A 42 11.21 2.88 -3.07
C ILE A 42 12.41 2.02 -3.46
N ARG A 43 13.12 2.35 -4.55
CA ARG A 43 14.36 1.66 -4.93
C ARG A 43 15.44 1.77 -3.83
N GLY A 44 15.59 2.94 -3.21
CA GLY A 44 16.51 3.14 -2.09
C GLY A 44 16.15 2.27 -0.88
N MET A 45 14.86 2.19 -0.54
CA MET A 45 14.36 1.28 0.51
C MET A 45 14.67 -0.18 0.18
N ILE A 46 14.38 -0.63 -1.05
CA ILE A 46 14.66 -2.00 -1.50
C ILE A 46 16.17 -2.31 -1.40
N SER A 47 17.04 -1.39 -1.84
CA SER A 47 18.50 -1.58 -1.77
C SER A 47 18.98 -1.88 -0.35
N LYS A 48 18.41 -1.18 0.65
CA LYS A 48 18.72 -1.39 2.07
C LYS A 48 18.33 -2.78 2.59
N VAL A 49 17.26 -3.38 2.06
CA VAL A 49 16.75 -4.70 2.47
C VAL A 49 16.87 -5.76 1.39
N ARG A 50 17.79 -5.59 0.42
CA ARG A 50 17.92 -6.42 -0.79
C ARG A 50 18.04 -7.94 -0.57
N HIS A 51 18.49 -8.35 0.61
CA HIS A 51 18.67 -9.76 0.97
C HIS A 51 17.41 -10.39 1.60
N LEU A 52 16.42 -9.57 1.97
CA LEU A 52 15.15 -10.01 2.57
C LEU A 52 14.00 -10.04 1.56
N VAL A 53 14.12 -9.26 0.47
CA VAL A 53 13.06 -9.08 -0.52
C VAL A 53 13.52 -9.45 -1.93
N SER A 54 12.59 -9.96 -2.72
CA SER A 54 12.71 -10.04 -4.18
C SER A 54 11.84 -8.95 -4.82
N HIS A 55 12.26 -8.39 -5.96
CA HIS A 55 11.45 -7.43 -6.69
C HIS A 55 11.43 -7.71 -8.19
N GLU A 56 10.28 -7.47 -8.81
CA GLU A 56 10.04 -7.61 -10.24
C GLU A 56 9.41 -6.33 -10.78
N VAL A 57 9.84 -5.91 -11.97
CA VAL A 57 9.27 -4.73 -12.66
C VAL A 57 8.02 -5.17 -13.41
N VAL A 58 6.87 -4.60 -13.03
CA VAL A 58 5.56 -4.91 -13.61
C VAL A 58 5.03 -3.67 -14.33
N LYS A 59 4.31 -3.86 -15.44
CA LYS A 59 3.74 -2.73 -16.21
C LYS A 59 2.56 -2.07 -15.50
N ASP A 60 1.89 -2.81 -14.64
CA ASP A 60 0.69 -2.37 -13.93
C ASP A 60 0.98 -1.23 -12.95
N THR A 61 0.14 -0.22 -12.99
CA THR A 61 0.19 0.90 -12.03
C THR A 61 -0.80 0.60 -10.91
N PRO A 62 -0.38 0.58 -9.62
CA PRO A 62 -1.31 0.35 -8.53
C PRO A 62 -2.32 1.51 -8.48
N ALA A 63 -3.60 1.19 -8.70
CA ALA A 63 -4.68 2.16 -8.57
C ALA A 63 -4.76 2.63 -7.11
N LYS A 64 -4.49 3.91 -6.88
CA LYS A 64 -4.59 4.51 -5.55
C LYS A 64 -6.03 4.41 -5.07
N ALA A 65 -6.27 3.64 -4.01
CA ALA A 65 -7.61 3.49 -3.45
C ALA A 65 -8.19 4.87 -3.09
N PRO A 66 -9.43 5.17 -3.49
CA PRO A 66 -10.04 6.47 -3.18
C PRO A 66 -10.18 6.62 -1.66
N ARG A 67 -9.88 7.82 -1.15
CA ARG A 67 -10.10 8.14 0.27
C ARG A 67 -11.59 7.98 0.58
N LYS A 68 -11.94 7.13 1.54
CA LYS A 68 -13.33 6.99 1.98
C LYS A 68 -13.77 8.29 2.67
N LYS A 69 -14.88 8.88 2.22
CA LYS A 69 -15.49 10.03 2.90
C LYS A 69 -15.78 9.70 4.38
N PRO A 70 -15.62 10.66 5.31
CA PRO A 70 -15.98 10.47 6.71
C PRO A 70 -17.44 10.04 6.87
N ARG A 71 -17.75 9.28 7.93
CA ARG A 71 -19.10 8.72 8.16
C ARG A 71 -20.17 9.82 8.21
N PHE A 72 -19.89 10.95 8.86
CA PHE A 72 -20.84 12.06 8.98
C PHE A 72 -21.18 12.71 7.62
N VAL A 73 -20.20 12.83 6.72
CA VAL A 73 -20.41 13.35 5.36
C VAL A 73 -21.32 12.42 4.58
N LYS A 74 -21.04 11.11 4.62
CA LYS A 74 -21.87 10.09 3.96
C LYS A 74 -23.30 10.08 4.50
N ALA A 75 -23.47 10.17 5.82
CA ALA A 75 -24.78 10.20 6.45
C ALA A 75 -25.60 11.43 6.02
N ARG A 76 -24.97 12.61 5.97
CA ARG A 76 -25.62 13.86 5.54
C ARG A 76 -25.96 13.87 4.04
N GLU A 77 -25.07 13.34 3.19
CA GLU A 77 -25.34 13.19 1.75
C GLU A 77 -26.49 12.20 1.51
N ALA A 78 -26.49 11.05 2.20
CA ALA A 78 -27.57 10.06 2.11
C ALA A 78 -28.91 10.59 2.65
N ALA A 79 -28.90 11.40 3.71
CA ALA A 79 -30.12 12.05 4.20
C ALA A 79 -30.66 13.08 3.21
N ARG A 80 -29.78 13.83 2.51
CA ARG A 80 -30.18 14.76 1.45
C ARG A 80 -30.74 14.05 0.22
N SER A 81 -30.11 12.98 -0.25
CA SER A 81 -30.59 12.22 -1.41
C SER A 81 -31.97 11.58 -1.16
N ARG A 82 -32.23 11.12 0.07
CA ARG A 82 -33.55 10.59 0.47
C ARG A 82 -34.66 11.64 0.45
N ARG A 83 -34.34 12.92 0.68
CA ARG A 83 -35.32 14.02 0.61
C ARG A 83 -35.65 14.37 -0.83
N THR A 84 -34.63 14.54 -1.67
CA THR A 84 -34.82 14.87 -3.09
C THR A 84 -35.56 13.79 -3.88
N SER A 85 -35.38 12.49 -3.55
CA SER A 85 -36.15 11.40 -4.17
C SER A 85 -37.57 11.25 -3.64
N LYS A 86 -37.93 11.94 -2.54
CA LYS A 86 -39.29 11.94 -1.98
C LYS A 86 -40.13 13.12 -2.51
N GLU A 87 -39.49 14.11 -3.13
CA GLU A 87 -40.10 15.30 -3.72
C GLU A 87 -40.32 15.19 -5.23
N GLN A 88 -39.87 14.10 -5.87
CA GLN A 88 -40.15 13.77 -7.28
C GLN A 88 -41.24 12.72 -7.41
#